data_AF-A0A6C0BXI8-F1
#
_entry.id   AF-A0A6C0BXI8-F1
#
_cell.length_a   1.000
_cell.length_b   1.000
_cell.length_c   1.000
_cell.angle_alpha   90.00
_cell.angle_beta   90.00
_cell.angle_gamma   90.00
#
_symmetry.space_group_name_H-M   'P 1'
#
loop_
_entity.id
_entity.type
_entity.pdbx_description
1 polymer ?
#
loop_
_entity_poly.entity_id
_entity_poly.type
_entity_poly.pdbx_seq_one_letter_code
_entity_poly.pdbx_strand_id
1 'polypeptide(L)'
;MAAPFWITDPNVLFKKEYITEVWPSINMQFSEKLNAITRLVLFLTLTGLFIGNKMQILITGAVTILCIVMLYLFKTKKTKEGFSASQPSPVIDSNVYTLPSEKNPLMNVLPPEISDNPTRKEAAPSFNKNVVSTINDDVKEFVAENFKDPSIKDKLFHDLGDNFTFDRSMRQWYSTASTQIPNDQKSFAEWCYGDMVSCKEGHELACTRGAPHRWTSE
;
A
#
# COMPACT_ATOMS: atom_id res chain seq x y z
N MET A 1 -10.98 12.87 25.38
CA MET A 1 -9.50 12.84 25.37
C MET A 1 -9.10 11.39 25.62
N ALA A 2 -8.27 10.79 24.76
CA ALA A 2 -7.97 9.37 24.87
C ALA A 2 -7.12 9.09 26.11
N ALA A 3 -7.52 8.12 26.94
CA ALA A 3 -6.76 7.80 28.15
C ALA A 3 -5.43 7.10 27.79
N PRO A 4 -4.32 7.49 28.43
CA PRO A 4 -3.04 6.83 28.22
C PRO A 4 -3.08 5.40 28.78
N PHE A 5 -2.16 4.54 28.34
CA PHE A 5 -2.07 3.17 28.83
C PHE A 5 -1.61 3.15 30.29
N TRP A 6 -2.15 2.24 31.10
CA TRP A 6 -1.92 2.23 32.56
C TRP A 6 -0.45 2.06 32.99
N ILE A 7 0.45 1.54 32.14
CA ILE A 7 1.90 1.53 32.44
C ILE A 7 2.45 2.95 32.57
N THR A 8 1.91 3.90 31.80
CA THR A 8 2.36 5.31 31.83
C THR A 8 1.71 6.11 32.96
N ASP A 9 0.42 5.86 33.22
CA ASP A 9 -0.30 6.43 34.37
C ASP A 9 -1.17 5.33 35.03
N PRO A 10 -0.69 4.70 36.12
CA PRO A 10 -1.43 3.63 36.81
C PRO A 10 -2.77 4.09 37.39
N ASN A 11 -2.91 5.40 37.69
CA ASN A 11 -4.14 5.94 38.26
C ASN A 11 -5.33 5.82 37.31
N VAL A 12 -5.10 5.67 36.00
CA VAL A 12 -6.15 5.47 34.99
C VAL A 12 -7.02 4.25 35.30
N LEU A 13 -6.50 3.23 36.00
CA LEU A 13 -7.29 2.05 36.36
C LEU A 13 -8.37 2.33 37.42
N PHE A 14 -8.18 3.35 38.26
CA PHE A 14 -9.02 3.64 39.43
C PHE A 14 -9.77 4.99 39.36
N LYS A 15 -9.61 5.76 38.27
CA LYS A 15 -10.34 7.02 38.07
C LYS A 15 -11.85 6.75 37.96
N LYS A 16 -12.64 7.53 38.71
CA LYS A 16 -14.12 7.40 38.78
C LYS A 16 -14.80 7.44 37.42
N GLU A 17 -14.26 8.24 36.50
CA GLU A 17 -14.78 8.40 35.13
C GLU A 17 -14.73 7.11 34.32
N TYR A 18 -13.75 6.23 34.59
CA TYR A 18 -13.51 5.04 33.80
C TYR A 18 -13.78 3.73 34.55
N ILE A 19 -14.14 3.79 35.84
CA ILE A 19 -14.27 2.59 36.67
C ILE A 19 -15.43 1.68 36.25
N THR A 20 -16.46 2.25 35.63
CA THR A 20 -17.63 1.53 35.08
C THR A 20 -17.36 0.97 33.69
N GLU A 21 -16.27 1.38 33.03
CA GLU A 21 -15.84 0.88 31.72
C GLU A 21 -15.02 -0.40 31.87
N VAL A 22 -15.70 -1.48 32.26
CA VAL A 22 -15.07 -2.80 32.48
C VAL A 22 -15.01 -3.62 31.18
N TRP A 23 -15.82 -3.27 30.17
CA TRP A 23 -15.90 -4.00 28.90
C TRP A 23 -15.38 -3.16 27.72
N PRO A 24 -14.53 -3.72 26.83
CA PRO A 24 -14.04 -3.00 25.66
C PRO A 24 -15.17 -2.75 24.65
N SER A 25 -15.36 -1.51 24.22
CA SER A 25 -16.34 -1.13 23.20
C SER A 25 -15.68 -0.73 21.88
N ILE A 26 -16.43 -0.75 20.77
CA ILE A 26 -15.90 -0.43 19.43
C ILE A 26 -15.33 0.99 19.39
N ASN A 27 -15.98 1.92 20.10
CA ASN A 27 -15.67 3.35 20.12
C ASN A 27 -14.41 3.70 20.95
N MET A 28 -13.84 2.75 21.71
CA MET A 28 -12.65 2.98 22.53
C MET A 28 -11.36 2.93 21.70
N GLN A 29 -10.39 3.76 22.07
CA GLN A 29 -9.04 3.66 21.53
C GLN A 29 -8.33 2.39 22.02
N PHE A 30 -7.24 2.02 21.35
CA PHE A 30 -6.51 0.78 21.68
C PHE A 30 -6.00 0.76 23.13
N SER A 31 -5.46 1.88 23.64
CA SER A 31 -5.00 1.98 25.04
C SER A 31 -6.15 1.79 26.02
N GLU A 32 -7.30 2.40 25.75
CA GLU A 32 -8.51 2.30 26.56
C GLU A 32 -9.08 0.88 26.59
N LYS A 33 -9.09 0.19 25.43
CA LYS A 33 -9.49 -1.22 25.35
C LYS A 33 -8.63 -2.10 26.25
N LEU A 34 -7.31 -1.92 26.21
CA LEU A 34 -6.41 -2.67 27.09
C LEU A 34 -6.61 -2.31 28.57
N ASN A 35 -6.84 -1.03 28.88
CA ASN A 35 -7.14 -0.59 30.25
C ASN A 35 -8.43 -1.23 30.77
N ALA A 36 -9.51 -1.26 29.97
CA ALA A 36 -10.78 -1.91 30.31
C ALA A 36 -10.58 -3.42 30.59
N ILE A 37 -9.83 -4.12 29.73
CA ILE A 37 -9.51 -5.54 29.92
C ILE A 37 -8.68 -5.74 31.20
N THR A 38 -7.69 -4.89 31.49
CA THR A 38 -6.92 -5.01 32.74
C THR A 38 -7.77 -4.79 33.98
N ARG A 39 -8.74 -3.86 33.96
CA ARG A 39 -9.70 -3.67 35.06
C ARG A 39 -10.57 -4.92 35.24
N LEU A 40 -11.06 -5.50 34.15
CA LEU A 40 -11.84 -6.74 34.19
C LEU A 40 -11.05 -7.88 34.85
N VAL A 41 -9.78 -8.06 34.48
CA VAL A 41 -8.91 -9.07 35.10
C VAL A 41 -8.71 -8.80 36.59
N LEU A 42 -8.53 -7.54 37.00
CA LEU A 42 -8.43 -7.17 38.41
C LEU A 42 -9.74 -7.48 39.17
N PHE A 43 -10.90 -7.17 38.61
CA PHE A 43 -12.18 -7.52 39.23
C PHE A 43 -12.40 -9.04 39.34
N LEU A 44 -12.07 -9.81 38.30
CA LEU A 44 -12.21 -11.27 38.32
C LEU A 44 -11.23 -11.95 39.28
N THR A 45 -10.00 -11.46 39.37
CA THR A 45 -9.01 -12.00 40.31
C THR A 45 -9.39 -11.71 41.75
N LEU A 46 -9.89 -10.49 42.03
CA LEU A 46 -10.31 -10.08 43.37
C LEU A 46 -11.56 -10.86 43.81
N THR A 47 -12.59 -10.95 42.96
CA THR A 47 -13.79 -11.76 43.23
C THR A 47 -13.48 -13.27 43.35
N GLY A 48 -12.59 -13.79 42.51
CA GLY A 48 -12.14 -15.19 42.57
C GLY A 48 -11.39 -15.52 43.86
N LEU A 49 -10.56 -14.60 44.37
CA LEU A 49 -9.89 -14.77 45.66
C LEU A 49 -10.89 -14.80 46.83
N PHE A 50 -11.94 -13.98 46.81
CA PHE A 50 -12.99 -13.99 47.82
C PHE A 50 -13.76 -15.32 47.89
N ILE A 51 -14.01 -15.96 46.74
CA ILE A 51 -14.77 -17.23 46.68
C ILE A 51 -13.88 -18.42 47.02
N GLY A 52 -12.71 -18.53 46.38
CA GLY A 52 -11.92 -19.75 46.37
C GLY A 52 -10.69 -19.74 47.28
N ASN A 53 -10.21 -18.58 47.72
CA ASN A 53 -8.94 -18.37 48.44
C ASN A 53 -7.76 -19.24 47.97
N LYS A 54 -7.68 -19.55 46.67
CA LYS A 54 -6.60 -20.34 46.06
C LYS A 54 -5.57 -19.40 45.45
N MET A 55 -4.31 -19.56 45.83
CA MET A 55 -3.18 -18.80 45.27
C MET A 55 -3.05 -18.93 43.74
N GLN A 56 -3.55 -20.02 43.16
CA GLN A 56 -3.59 -20.24 41.72
C GLN A 56 -4.33 -19.12 40.95
N ILE A 57 -5.37 -18.53 41.55
CA ILE A 57 -6.16 -17.45 40.93
C ILE A 57 -5.34 -16.16 40.79
N LEU A 58 -4.45 -15.90 41.75
CA LEU A 58 -3.56 -14.75 41.72
C LEU A 58 -2.50 -14.92 40.62
N ILE A 59 -1.94 -16.14 40.47
CA ILE A 59 -0.95 -16.46 39.44
C ILE A 59 -1.54 -16.28 38.04
N THR A 60 -2.75 -16.78 37.77
CA THR A 60 -3.40 -16.63 36.47
C THR A 60 -3.71 -15.17 36.14
N GLY A 61 -4.12 -14.38 37.14
CA GLY A 61 -4.25 -12.93 37.03
C GLY A 61 -2.95 -12.23 36.64
N ALA A 62 -1.85 -12.56 37.31
CA ALA A 62 -0.56 -11.97 37.01
C ALA A 62 -0.07 -12.33 35.60
N VAL A 63 -0.21 -13.60 35.18
CA VAL A 63 0.18 -14.06 33.84
C VAL A 63 -0.64 -13.37 32.75
N THR A 64 -1.96 -13.20 32.95
CA THR A 64 -2.81 -12.51 31.98
C THR A 64 -2.47 -11.03 31.85
N ILE A 65 -2.19 -10.33 32.96
CA ILE A 65 -1.71 -8.94 32.93
C ILE A 65 -0.37 -8.86 32.18
N LEU A 66 0.56 -9.79 32.42
CA LEU A 66 1.85 -9.84 31.71
C LEU A 66 1.65 -10.00 30.20
N CYS A 67 0.76 -10.88 29.76
CA CYS A 67 0.41 -11.02 28.34
C CYS A 67 -0.12 -9.71 27.73
N ILE A 68 -0.96 -8.97 28.47
CA ILE A 68 -1.50 -7.67 28.03
C ILE A 68 -0.38 -6.63 27.88
N VAL A 69 0.57 -6.60 28.82
CA VAL A 69 1.75 -5.73 28.73
C VAL A 69 2.60 -6.08 27.50
N MET A 70 2.86 -7.36 27.25
CA MET A 70 3.60 -7.79 26.05
C MET A 70 2.90 -7.36 24.77
N LEU A 71 1.57 -7.53 24.67
CA LEU A 71 0.79 -7.07 23.51
C LEU A 71 0.91 -5.56 23.29
N TYR A 72 0.87 -4.76 24.36
CA TYR A 72 1.06 -3.31 24.26
C TYR A 72 2.46 -2.97 23.74
N LEU A 73 3.50 -3.63 24.26
CA LEU A 73 4.89 -3.40 23.85
C LEU A 73 5.13 -3.78 22.38
N PHE A 74 4.59 -4.90 21.91
CA PHE A 74 4.71 -5.29 20.51
C PHE A 74 4.02 -4.32 19.57
N LYS A 75 2.83 -3.82 19.92
CA LYS A 75 2.11 -2.87 19.05
C LYS A 75 2.70 -1.46 19.08
N THR A 76 3.25 -1.03 20.20
CA THR A 76 3.90 0.29 20.34
C THR A 76 5.27 0.34 19.70
N LYS A 77 5.99 -0.80 19.66
CA LYS A 77 7.15 -0.98 18.78
C LYS A 77 6.67 -1.01 17.32
N LYS A 78 6.41 0.16 16.76
CA LYS A 78 6.30 0.35 15.32
C LYS A 78 7.68 0.12 14.73
N THR A 79 8.00 -1.11 14.36
CA THR A 79 9.03 -1.36 13.35
C THR A 79 8.52 -0.71 12.07
N LYS A 80 8.92 0.54 11.84
CA LYS A 80 8.77 1.16 10.52
C LYS A 80 9.71 0.40 9.61
N GLU A 81 9.20 -0.59 8.91
CA GLU A 81 9.99 -1.26 7.88
C GLU A 81 10.40 -0.22 6.84
N GLY A 82 11.69 -0.21 6.48
CA GLY A 82 12.27 0.79 5.56
C GLY A 82 11.73 0.75 4.13
N PHE A 83 10.79 -0.13 3.83
CA PHE A 83 10.15 -0.26 2.52
C PHE A 83 9.18 0.88 2.19
N SER A 84 8.84 1.71 3.19
CA SER A 84 7.99 2.90 2.98
C SER A 84 8.81 4.18 2.92
N ALA A 85 9.93 4.17 2.18
CA ALA A 85 10.48 5.42 1.67
C ALA A 85 9.42 6.03 0.74
N SER A 86 8.58 6.90 1.32
CA SER A 86 7.66 7.76 0.58
C SER A 86 8.49 8.79 -0.17
N GLN A 87 9.15 8.36 -1.23
CA GLN A 87 9.42 9.33 -2.28
C GLN A 87 8.04 9.84 -2.71
N PRO A 88 7.78 11.16 -2.66
CA PRO A 88 6.55 11.70 -3.19
C PRO A 88 6.49 11.23 -4.64
N SER A 89 5.52 10.37 -4.95
CA SER A 89 5.33 9.96 -6.32
C SER A 89 5.12 11.24 -7.15
N PRO A 90 5.78 11.38 -8.31
CA PRO A 90 5.63 12.58 -9.12
C PRO A 90 4.14 12.81 -9.38
N VAL A 91 3.70 14.07 -9.22
CA VAL A 91 2.33 14.47 -9.53
C VAL A 91 2.15 14.28 -11.03
N ILE A 92 1.18 13.45 -11.39
CA ILE A 92 0.89 13.14 -12.79
C ILE A 92 -0.06 14.20 -13.30
N ASP A 93 0.37 14.93 -14.32
CA ASP A 93 -0.45 15.91 -15.02
C ASP A 93 -1.31 15.21 -16.09
N SER A 94 -2.61 15.43 -16.05
CA SER A 94 -3.57 14.93 -17.04
C SER A 94 -3.37 15.55 -18.43
N ASN A 95 -2.63 16.67 -18.51
CA ASN A 95 -2.25 17.25 -19.79
C ASN A 95 -1.17 16.46 -20.52
N VAL A 96 -0.38 15.65 -19.81
CA VAL A 96 0.72 14.87 -20.41
C VAL A 96 0.32 13.42 -20.58
N TYR A 97 -0.38 12.85 -19.59
CA TYR A 97 -0.73 11.43 -19.56
C TYR A 97 -2.23 11.19 -19.72
N THR A 98 -2.58 10.04 -20.30
CA THR A 98 -3.91 9.45 -20.18
C THR A 98 -4.02 8.79 -18.81
N LEU A 99 -5.12 9.09 -18.10
CA LEU A 99 -5.38 8.57 -16.76
C LEU A 99 -6.24 7.30 -16.82
N PRO A 100 -6.22 6.47 -15.76
CA PRO A 100 -7.13 5.34 -15.61
C PRO A 100 -8.59 5.77 -15.72
N SER A 101 -9.42 4.88 -16.26
CA SER A 101 -10.86 5.04 -16.38
C SER A 101 -11.53 3.69 -16.14
N GLU A 102 -12.75 3.68 -15.60
CA GLU A 102 -13.58 2.47 -15.43
C GLU A 102 -13.62 1.58 -16.68
N LYS A 103 -13.73 2.17 -17.88
CA LYS A 103 -13.79 1.41 -19.15
C LYS A 103 -12.44 0.86 -19.59
N ASN A 104 -11.35 1.50 -19.18
CA ASN A 104 -9.98 1.10 -19.53
C ASN A 104 -9.02 1.38 -18.35
N PRO A 105 -9.09 0.59 -17.26
CA PRO A 105 -8.33 0.89 -16.05
C PRO A 105 -6.82 0.88 -16.30
N LEU A 106 -6.34 -0.02 -17.16
CA LEU A 106 -4.90 -0.16 -17.47
C LEU A 106 -4.41 0.84 -18.53
N MET A 107 -5.31 1.64 -19.11
CA MET A 107 -4.97 2.63 -20.14
C MET A 107 -4.24 2.01 -21.35
N ASN A 108 -4.55 0.76 -21.71
CA ASN A 108 -4.00 0.13 -22.90
C ASN A 108 -4.69 0.66 -24.15
N VAL A 109 -3.98 0.74 -25.27
CA VAL A 109 -4.58 1.16 -26.54
C VAL A 109 -5.65 0.14 -26.95
N LEU A 110 -6.89 0.60 -27.07
CA LEU A 110 -7.99 -0.22 -27.54
C LEU A 110 -8.10 -0.13 -29.08
N PRO A 111 -8.53 -1.20 -29.78
CA PRO A 111 -8.66 -1.17 -31.23
C PRO A 111 -9.55 -0.03 -31.78
N PRO A 112 -10.71 0.32 -31.16
CA PRO A 112 -11.53 1.44 -31.61
C PRO A 112 -10.83 2.80 -31.47
N GLU A 113 -10.01 2.93 -30.43
CA GLU A 113 -9.32 4.18 -30.09
C GLU A 113 -8.29 4.59 -31.16
N ILE A 114 -7.80 3.63 -31.96
CA ILE A 114 -6.92 3.91 -33.11
C ILE A 114 -7.62 4.81 -34.14
N SER A 115 -8.92 4.61 -34.35
CA SER A 115 -9.73 5.41 -35.28
C SER A 115 -10.26 6.67 -34.61
N ASP A 116 -10.75 6.56 -33.37
CA ASP A 116 -11.45 7.64 -32.68
C ASP A 116 -10.51 8.69 -32.06
N ASN A 117 -9.30 8.27 -31.65
CA ASN A 117 -8.30 9.12 -31.02
C ASN A 117 -6.88 8.82 -31.54
N PRO A 118 -6.56 9.22 -32.78
CA PRO A 118 -5.28 8.90 -33.42
C PRO A 118 -4.08 9.69 -32.84
N THR A 119 -4.32 10.63 -31.92
CA THR A 119 -3.29 11.44 -31.24
C THR A 119 -3.25 11.15 -29.74
N ARG A 120 -3.54 9.91 -29.35
CA ARG A 120 -3.59 9.46 -27.95
C ARG A 120 -2.24 9.69 -27.26
N LYS A 121 -2.28 10.29 -26.07
CA LYS A 121 -1.11 10.48 -25.21
C LYS A 121 -0.69 9.17 -24.52
N GLU A 122 0.49 9.18 -23.91
CA GLU A 122 0.99 8.05 -23.12
C GLU A 122 0.10 7.73 -21.94
N ALA A 123 0.06 6.46 -21.54
CA ALA A 123 -0.55 6.05 -20.28
C ALA A 123 0.24 6.58 -19.09
N ALA A 124 -0.48 6.92 -18.03
CA ALA A 124 0.14 7.22 -16.75
C ALA A 124 0.99 6.02 -16.26
N PRO A 125 2.16 6.27 -15.65
CA PRO A 125 3.05 5.20 -15.21
C PRO A 125 2.39 4.30 -14.17
N SER A 126 2.12 3.06 -14.53
CA SER A 126 1.41 2.07 -13.70
C SER A 126 2.20 1.60 -12.48
N PHE A 127 3.48 1.93 -12.36
CA PHE A 127 4.27 1.69 -11.15
C PHE A 127 4.13 2.79 -10.09
N ASN A 128 3.53 3.94 -10.44
CA ASN A 128 3.30 5.03 -9.49
C ASN A 128 2.16 4.64 -8.54
N LYS A 129 2.41 4.71 -7.22
CA LYS A 129 1.44 4.33 -6.18
C LYS A 129 0.07 5.00 -6.34
N ASN A 130 0.03 6.27 -6.73
CA ASN A 130 -1.23 7.00 -6.91
C ASN A 130 -2.03 6.45 -8.09
N VAL A 131 -1.35 6.07 -9.17
CA VAL A 131 -1.96 5.45 -10.35
C VAL A 131 -2.41 4.04 -10.02
N VAL A 132 -1.61 3.27 -9.29
CA VAL A 132 -1.99 1.91 -8.85
C VAL A 132 -3.27 1.95 -8.03
N SER A 133 -3.43 2.90 -7.09
CA SER A 133 -4.67 3.04 -6.34
C SER A 133 -5.85 3.35 -7.25
N THR A 134 -5.72 4.28 -8.20
CA THR A 134 -6.80 4.62 -9.13
C THR A 134 -7.14 3.44 -10.06
N ILE A 135 -6.14 2.72 -10.57
CA ILE A 135 -6.35 1.50 -11.38
C ILE A 135 -7.16 0.49 -10.57
N ASN A 136 -6.76 0.22 -9.33
CA ASN A 136 -7.43 -0.77 -8.50
C ASN A 136 -8.87 -0.36 -8.17
N ASP A 137 -9.12 0.92 -7.92
CA ASP A 137 -10.46 1.44 -7.66
C ASP A 137 -11.35 1.36 -8.91
N ASP A 138 -10.83 1.75 -10.08
CA ASP A 138 -11.53 1.65 -11.37
C ASP A 138 -11.85 0.20 -11.76
N VAL A 139 -10.92 -0.74 -11.51
CA VAL A 139 -11.19 -2.17 -11.74
C VAL A 139 -12.29 -2.68 -10.81
N LYS A 140 -12.26 -2.29 -9.53
CA LYS A 140 -13.32 -2.68 -8.58
C LYS A 140 -14.69 -2.15 -9.01
N GLU A 141 -14.74 -0.94 -9.56
CA GLU A 141 -15.95 -0.33 -10.11
C GLU A 141 -16.41 -1.05 -11.38
N PHE A 142 -15.52 -1.24 -12.36
CA PHE A 142 -15.78 -1.99 -13.58
C PHE A 142 -16.36 -3.39 -13.30
N VAL A 143 -15.81 -4.11 -12.32
CA VAL A 143 -16.34 -5.42 -11.92
C VAL A 143 -17.72 -5.28 -11.28
N ALA A 144 -17.92 -4.31 -10.38
CA ALA A 144 -19.19 -4.12 -9.68
C ALA A 144 -20.35 -3.76 -10.62
N GLU A 145 -20.09 -2.93 -11.65
CA GLU A 145 -21.10 -2.52 -12.63
C GLU A 145 -21.74 -3.71 -13.36
N ASN A 146 -20.98 -4.79 -13.59
CA ASN A 146 -21.48 -5.98 -14.27
C ASN A 146 -22.59 -6.71 -13.50
N PHE A 147 -22.66 -6.54 -12.17
CA PHE A 147 -23.61 -7.27 -11.31
C PHE A 147 -24.91 -6.51 -11.01
N LYS A 148 -25.01 -5.21 -11.36
CA LYS A 148 -26.19 -4.34 -11.13
C LYS A 148 -26.65 -4.20 -9.67
N ASP A 149 -25.85 -4.67 -8.71
CA ASP A 149 -26.16 -4.62 -7.27
C ASP A 149 -25.23 -3.63 -6.56
N PRO A 150 -25.76 -2.61 -5.86
CA PRO A 150 -24.92 -1.58 -5.21
C PRO A 150 -24.10 -2.12 -4.02
N SER A 151 -24.51 -3.26 -3.44
CA SER A 151 -23.82 -3.87 -2.29
C SER A 151 -22.72 -4.88 -2.67
N ILE A 152 -22.53 -5.15 -3.97
CA ILE A 152 -21.62 -6.22 -4.41
C ILE A 152 -20.15 -5.87 -4.19
N LYS A 153 -19.80 -4.58 -4.32
CA LYS A 153 -18.43 -4.07 -4.16
C LYS A 153 -17.88 -4.39 -2.78
N ASP A 154 -18.67 -4.12 -1.74
CA ASP A 154 -18.30 -4.42 -0.36
C ASP A 154 -18.20 -5.94 -0.13
N LYS A 155 -19.09 -6.74 -0.73
CA LYS A 155 -19.02 -8.21 -0.58
C LYS A 155 -17.80 -8.84 -1.26
N LEU A 156 -17.29 -8.23 -2.33
CA LEU A 156 -16.17 -8.77 -3.12
C LEU A 156 -14.80 -8.30 -2.63
N PHE A 157 -14.70 -7.15 -1.95
CA PHE A 157 -13.42 -6.50 -1.68
C PHE A 157 -13.24 -6.00 -0.23
N HIS A 158 -14.10 -6.42 0.71
CA HIS A 158 -14.05 -5.92 2.09
C HIS A 158 -12.97 -6.59 2.95
N ASP A 159 -12.77 -7.90 2.84
CA ASP A 159 -11.80 -8.59 3.70
C ASP A 159 -10.35 -8.45 3.21
N LEU A 160 -9.40 -8.64 4.11
CA LEU A 160 -7.97 -8.75 3.78
C LEU A 160 -7.70 -9.94 2.86
N GLY A 161 -8.39 -11.07 3.07
CA GLY A 161 -8.29 -12.24 2.19
C GLY A 161 -8.78 -11.96 0.76
N ASP A 162 -9.85 -11.17 0.64
CA ASP A 162 -10.41 -10.77 -0.64
C ASP A 162 -9.46 -9.82 -1.38
N ASN A 163 -8.94 -8.81 -0.69
CA ASN A 163 -7.95 -7.88 -1.27
C ASN A 163 -6.67 -8.62 -1.71
N PHE A 164 -6.19 -9.60 -0.93
CA PHE A 164 -5.06 -10.43 -1.34
C PHE A 164 -5.37 -11.27 -2.59
N THR A 165 -6.59 -11.80 -2.67
CA THR A 165 -7.04 -12.58 -3.84
C THR A 165 -7.16 -11.70 -5.09
N PHE A 166 -7.66 -10.48 -4.93
CA PHE A 166 -7.71 -9.45 -5.97
C PHE A 166 -6.30 -9.06 -6.44
N ASP A 167 -5.38 -8.76 -5.53
CA ASP A 167 -3.99 -8.43 -5.90
C ASP A 167 -3.32 -9.57 -6.68
N ARG A 168 -3.64 -10.82 -6.33
CA ARG A 168 -3.16 -11.99 -7.07
C ARG A 168 -3.78 -12.11 -8.46
N SER A 169 -5.06 -11.79 -8.63
CA SER A 169 -5.72 -11.82 -9.94
C SER A 169 -5.21 -10.71 -10.86
N MET A 170 -4.85 -9.54 -10.31
CA MET A 170 -4.26 -8.42 -11.04
C MET A 170 -2.90 -8.71 -11.65
N ARG A 171 -2.19 -9.77 -11.24
CA ARG A 171 -0.86 -10.12 -11.82
C ARG A 171 -0.88 -10.40 -13.32
N GLN A 172 -2.00 -10.87 -13.85
CA GLN A 172 -2.13 -11.16 -15.28
C GLN A 172 -2.41 -9.90 -16.10
N TRP A 173 -2.77 -8.81 -15.43
CA TRP A 173 -3.26 -7.57 -16.00
C TRP A 173 -2.21 -6.49 -15.84
N TYR A 174 -1.70 -5.95 -16.95
CA TYR A 174 -0.65 -4.94 -16.94
C TYR A 174 -0.82 -3.96 -18.09
N SER A 175 -0.26 -2.77 -17.93
CA SER A 175 -0.16 -1.80 -19.01
C SER A 175 0.92 -2.24 -19.99
N THR A 176 0.62 -2.27 -21.28
CA THR A 176 1.58 -2.64 -22.34
C THR A 176 2.67 -1.58 -22.47
N ALA A 177 3.82 -1.95 -23.04
CA ALA A 177 4.94 -1.01 -23.22
C ALA A 177 4.61 0.15 -24.18
N SER A 178 3.85 -0.13 -25.25
CA SER A 178 3.34 0.88 -26.17
C SER A 178 1.93 1.27 -25.76
N THR A 179 1.74 2.54 -25.38
CA THR A 179 0.42 3.10 -25.06
C THR A 179 0.08 4.35 -25.88
N GLN A 180 0.99 4.87 -26.70
CA GLN A 180 0.70 6.02 -27.56
C GLN A 180 0.17 5.58 -28.92
N ILE A 181 -0.55 6.48 -29.60
CA ILE A 181 -0.95 6.30 -31.01
C ILE A 181 -0.46 7.55 -31.77
N PRO A 182 0.40 7.39 -32.79
CA PRO A 182 1.17 6.18 -33.12
C PRO A 182 2.17 5.81 -32.01
N ASN A 183 2.76 4.60 -32.06
CA ASN A 183 3.82 4.23 -31.12
C ASN A 183 5.05 5.15 -31.32
N ASP A 184 5.77 5.44 -30.24
CA ASP A 184 6.90 6.37 -30.22
C ASP A 184 8.19 5.74 -30.77
N GLN A 185 8.20 5.54 -32.09
CA GLN A 185 9.35 4.99 -32.80
C GLN A 185 10.55 5.94 -32.77
N LYS A 186 10.31 7.25 -32.67
CA LYS A 186 11.36 8.26 -32.68
C LYS A 186 12.20 8.16 -31.41
N SER A 187 11.56 8.19 -30.23
CA SER A 187 12.29 8.06 -28.96
C SER A 187 12.97 6.71 -28.84
N PHE A 188 12.37 5.64 -29.39
CA PHE A 188 13.03 4.33 -29.44
C PHE A 188 14.30 4.34 -30.31
N ALA A 189 14.26 4.99 -31.48
CA ALA A 189 15.41 5.12 -32.36
C ALA A 189 16.52 5.99 -31.73
N GLU A 190 16.14 7.09 -31.08
CA GLU A 190 17.06 7.94 -30.32
C GLU A 190 17.68 7.17 -29.13
N TRP A 191 16.91 6.32 -28.44
CA TRP A 191 17.45 5.46 -27.39
C TRP A 191 18.45 4.43 -27.93
N CYS A 192 18.19 3.83 -29.10
CA CYS A 192 19.08 2.83 -29.70
C CYS A 192 20.35 3.45 -30.31
N TYR A 193 20.22 4.60 -30.98
CA TYR A 193 21.23 5.14 -31.89
C TYR A 193 21.62 6.59 -31.62
N GLY A 194 20.90 7.32 -30.76
CA GLY A 194 21.08 8.77 -30.56
C GLY A 194 22.46 9.15 -30.05
N ASP A 195 23.06 8.30 -29.21
CA ASP A 195 24.41 8.52 -28.65
C ASP A 195 25.52 7.84 -29.48
N MET A 196 25.19 7.28 -30.65
CA MET A 196 26.19 6.63 -31.51
C MET A 196 26.99 7.66 -32.28
N VAL A 197 28.17 7.99 -31.76
CA VAL A 197 29.15 8.85 -32.43
C VAL A 197 29.64 8.24 -33.74
N SER A 198 29.54 9.00 -34.83
CA SER A 198 30.02 8.58 -36.16
C SER A 198 31.35 9.24 -36.53
N CYS A 199 32.25 8.51 -37.18
CA CYS A 199 33.47 9.07 -37.75
C CYS A 199 33.16 10.13 -38.84
N LYS A 200 32.02 9.98 -39.54
CA LYS A 200 31.57 10.94 -40.57
C LYS A 200 31.25 12.32 -39.98
N GLU A 201 30.94 12.38 -38.69
CA GLU A 201 30.65 13.61 -37.95
C GLU A 201 31.90 14.26 -37.36
N GLY A 202 33.08 13.69 -37.58
CA GLY A 202 34.37 14.23 -37.10
C GLY A 202 34.76 13.77 -35.70
N HIS A 203 34.09 12.77 -35.14
CA HIS A 203 34.46 12.19 -33.84
C HIS A 203 35.69 11.27 -33.98
N GLU A 204 36.84 11.74 -33.48
CA GLU A 204 38.14 11.05 -33.58
C GLU A 204 38.14 9.65 -32.95
N LEU A 205 37.49 9.48 -31.80
CA LEU A 205 37.35 8.19 -31.10
C LEU A 205 36.56 7.16 -31.93
N ALA A 206 35.61 7.61 -32.74
CA ALA A 206 34.84 6.74 -33.62
C ALA A 206 35.64 6.31 -34.85
N CYS A 207 36.53 7.18 -35.35
CA CYS A 207 37.39 6.90 -36.50
C CYS A 207 38.50 5.88 -36.19
N THR A 208 39.04 5.90 -34.98
CA THR A 208 40.14 5.01 -34.57
C THR A 208 39.65 3.59 -34.22
N ARG A 209 38.39 3.42 -33.82
CA ARG A 209 37.80 2.12 -33.43
C ARG A 209 37.85 1.02 -34.49
N GLY A 210 37.89 1.39 -35.77
CA GLY A 210 37.98 0.45 -36.90
C GLY A 210 39.28 0.55 -37.70
N ALA A 211 40.19 1.44 -37.30
CA ALA A 211 41.43 1.68 -38.04
C ALA A 211 42.46 0.56 -37.74
N PRO A 212 43.21 0.09 -38.75
CA PRO A 212 44.26 -0.90 -38.51
C PRO A 212 45.32 -0.31 -37.58
N HIS A 213 45.86 -1.12 -36.67
CA HIS A 213 46.83 -0.70 -35.64
C HIS A 213 48.04 0.09 -36.19
N ARG A 214 48.35 -0.06 -37.49
CA ARG A 214 49.44 0.65 -38.18
C ARG A 214 49.15 2.14 -38.45
N TRP A 215 47.89 2.56 -38.36
CA TRP A 215 47.42 3.94 -38.63
C TRP A 215 46.95 4.65 -37.36
N THR A 216 47.01 3.98 -36.21
CA THR A 216 46.56 4.50 -34.91
C THR A 216 47.70 4.69 -33.92
N SER A 217 48.96 4.61 -34.37
CA SER A 217 50.14 4.76 -33.54
C SER A 217 50.67 6.20 -33.58
N GLU A 218 50.35 6.96 -32.53
CA GLU A 218 51.25 7.94 -31.92
C GLU A 218 51.57 7.48 -30.48
#